data_AF-A0A3B9Y6S6-F1
#
_entry.id   AF-A0A3B9Y6S6-F1
#
_cell.length_a   1.000
_cell.length_b   1.000
_cell.length_c   1.000
_cell.angle_alpha   90.00
_cell.angle_beta   90.00
_cell.angle_gamma   90.00
#
_symmetry.space_group_name_H-M   'P 1'
#
loop_
_entity.id
_entity.type
_entity.pdbx_description
1 polymer ?
#
loop_
_entity_poly.entity_id
_entity_poly.type
_entity_poly.pdbx_seq_one_letter_code
_entity_poly.pdbx_strand_id
1 'polypeptide(L)'
;SPREVAILRTVPSQLQYEAFFNCWTRKEAYIKARGMGLSLDLQLFDVSLAPGMPAALLGSREVGQDAARWSLYDLSPGLEYKAALAIAAHPLRLTFWQWPEPEA
;
A
#
# COMPACT_ATOMS: atom_id res chain seq x y z
N SER A 1 -0.63 -12.46 -1.17
CA SER A 1 0.29 -13.57 -1.42
C SER A 1 0.42 -14.46 -0.19
N PRO A 2 0.92 -15.70 -0.30
CA PRO A 2 1.12 -16.56 0.87
C PRO A 2 2.16 -15.98 1.83
N ARG A 3 3.13 -15.22 1.30
CA ARG A 3 4.13 -14.48 2.09
C ARG A 3 3.50 -13.40 2.97
N GLU A 4 2.62 -12.57 2.41
CA GLU A 4 1.91 -11.54 3.17
C GLU A 4 1.06 -12.15 4.29
N VAL A 5 0.38 -13.27 4.01
CA VAL A 5 -0.41 -14.01 5.02
C VAL A 5 0.49 -14.55 6.13
N ALA A 6 1.66 -15.12 5.78
CA ALA A 6 2.62 -15.60 6.77
C ALA A 6 3.12 -14.47 7.68
N ILE A 7 3.47 -13.31 7.10
CA ILE A 7 3.90 -12.13 7.86
C ILE A 7 2.77 -11.63 8.77
N LEU A 8 1.55 -11.48 8.24
CA LEU A 8 0.39 -11.03 9.02
C LEU A 8 0.17 -11.91 10.25
N ARG A 9 0.31 -13.24 10.12
CA ARG A 9 0.16 -14.18 11.24
C ARG A 9 1.26 -14.06 12.31
N THR A 10 2.41 -13.48 11.97
CA THR A 10 3.49 -13.21 12.94
C THR A 10 3.33 -11.88 13.68
N VAL A 11 2.45 -10.99 13.21
CA VAL A 11 2.19 -9.70 13.87
C VAL A 11 1.38 -9.95 15.17
N PRO A 12 1.71 -9.25 16.28
CA PRO A 12 0.90 -9.31 17.51
C PRO A 12 -0.58 -9.03 17.24
N SER A 13 -1.48 -9.77 17.90
CA SER A 13 -2.92 -9.73 17.59
C SER A 13 -3.53 -8.34 17.60
N GLN A 14 -3.08 -7.47 18.52
CA GLN A 14 -3.53 -6.08 18.63
C GLN A 14 -3.17 -5.22 17.41
N LEU A 15 -2.14 -5.62 16.67
CA LEU A 15 -1.63 -4.88 15.52
C LEU A 15 -1.98 -5.54 14.17
N GLN A 16 -2.62 -6.72 14.18
CA GLN A 16 -2.98 -7.43 12.95
C GLN A 16 -3.97 -6.65 12.10
N TYR A 17 -4.92 -5.92 12.71
CA TYR A 17 -5.85 -5.05 11.98
C TYR A 17 -5.10 -3.95 11.23
N GLU A 18 -4.17 -3.28 11.89
CA GLU A 18 -3.33 -2.27 11.24
C GLU A 18 -2.53 -2.88 10.09
N ALA A 19 -1.89 -4.03 10.31
CA ALA A 19 -1.10 -4.70 9.29
C ALA A 19 -1.94 -5.14 8.08
N PHE A 20 -3.17 -5.61 8.34
CA PHE A 20 -4.13 -5.97 7.30
C PHE A 20 -4.50 -4.75 6.44
N PHE A 21 -4.86 -3.62 7.06
CA PHE A 21 -5.23 -2.42 6.32
C PHE A 21 -4.05 -1.77 5.61
N ASN A 22 -2.84 -1.83 6.18
CA ASN A 22 -1.61 -1.46 5.47
C ASN A 22 -1.46 -2.31 4.20
N CYS A 23 -1.56 -3.64 4.32
CA CYS A 23 -1.48 -4.55 3.18
C CYS A 23 -2.53 -4.21 2.12
N TRP A 24 -3.80 -4.17 2.52
CA TRP A 24 -4.93 -3.93 1.63
C TRP A 24 -4.77 -2.62 0.85
N THR A 25 -4.56 -1.50 1.55
CA THR A 25 -4.53 -0.17 0.94
C THR A 25 -3.34 0.01 0.01
N ARG A 26 -2.17 -0.53 0.35
CA ARG A 26 -0.96 -0.50 -0.50
C ARG A 26 -1.18 -1.30 -1.79
N LYS A 27 -1.81 -2.48 -1.70
CA LYS A 27 -2.14 -3.28 -2.89
C LYS A 27 -3.17 -2.62 -3.78
N GLU A 28 -4.24 -2.10 -3.20
CA GLU A 28 -5.27 -1.36 -3.92
C GLU A 28 -4.70 -0.12 -4.63
N ALA A 29 -3.82 0.64 -3.96
CA ALA A 29 -3.16 1.79 -4.56
C ALA A 29 -2.34 1.37 -5.79
N TYR A 30 -1.56 0.30 -5.69
CA TYR A 30 -0.77 -0.22 -6.80
C TYR A 30 -1.65 -0.70 -7.96
N ILE A 31 -2.71 -1.45 -7.69
CA ILE A 31 -3.67 -1.94 -8.70
C ILE A 31 -4.32 -0.75 -9.43
N LYS A 32 -4.79 0.24 -8.67
CA LYS A 32 -5.43 1.45 -9.21
C LYS A 32 -4.47 2.25 -10.07
N ALA A 33 -3.23 2.44 -9.64
CA ALA A 33 -2.23 3.16 -10.40
C ALA A 33 -1.82 2.42 -11.70
N ARG A 34 -1.94 1.08 -11.72
CA ARG A 34 -1.74 0.26 -12.92
C ARG A 34 -2.94 0.26 -13.87
N GLY A 35 -4.12 0.69 -13.43
CA GLY A 35 -5.34 0.69 -14.25
C GLY A 35 -5.88 -0.70 -14.59
N MET A 36 -5.41 -1.75 -13.92
CA MET A 36 -5.72 -3.15 -14.27
C MET A 36 -7.04 -3.66 -13.66
N GLY A 37 -7.63 -2.91 -12.74
CA GLY A 37 -8.81 -3.34 -11.99
C GLY A 37 -8.59 -4.67 -11.27
N LEU A 38 -9.66 -5.47 -11.13
CA LEU A 38 -9.61 -6.78 -10.45
C LEU A 38 -8.87 -7.87 -11.24
N SER A 39 -8.39 -7.57 -12.45
CA SER A 39 -7.70 -8.54 -13.31
C SER A 39 -6.26 -8.82 -12.87
N LEU A 40 -5.69 -8.00 -11.99
CA LEU A 40 -4.35 -8.22 -11.46
C LEU A 40 -4.39 -9.21 -10.29
N ASP A 41 -3.75 -10.36 -10.47
CA ASP A 41 -3.66 -11.37 -9.41
C ASP A 41 -2.84 -10.85 -8.22
N LEU A 42 -3.50 -10.74 -7.06
CA LEU A 42 -2.92 -10.32 -5.79
C LEU A 42 -1.81 -11.27 -5.28
N GLN A 43 -1.63 -12.44 -5.89
CA GLN A 43 -0.54 -13.35 -5.59
C GLN A 43 0.73 -13.01 -6.39
N LEU A 44 0.68 -12.15 -7.41
CA LEU A 44 1.83 -11.84 -8.27
C LEU A 44 2.74 -10.75 -7.70
N PHE A 45 2.37 -10.06 -6.63
CA PHE A 45 3.23 -9.06 -6.02
C PHE A 45 3.05 -9.02 -4.51
N ASP A 46 4.05 -8.49 -3.82
CA ASP A 46 4.08 -8.35 -2.37
C ASP A 46 4.27 -6.89 -1.98
N VAL A 47 3.55 -6.44 -0.96
CA VAL A 47 3.79 -5.16 -0.30
C VAL A 47 4.32 -5.36 1.12
N SER A 48 5.01 -4.37 1.67
CA SER A 48 5.25 -4.30 3.11
C SER A 48 3.91 -4.17 3.82
N LEU A 49 3.76 -4.79 5.00
CA LEU A 49 2.50 -4.72 5.76
C LEU A 49 2.68 -4.59 7.28
N ALA A 50 3.83 -5.00 7.83
CA ALA A 50 4.05 -4.93 9.26
C ALA A 50 3.94 -3.47 9.76
N PRO A 51 3.31 -3.21 10.92
CA PRO A 51 3.23 -1.88 11.51
C PRO A 51 4.62 -1.26 11.68
N GLY A 52 4.76 0.04 11.43
CA GLY A 52 6.04 0.75 11.49
C GLY A 52 6.98 0.50 10.31
N MET A 53 6.68 -0.45 9.41
CA MET A 53 7.44 -0.61 8.17
C MET A 53 7.02 0.42 7.12
N PRO A 54 7.98 1.09 6.45
CA PRO A 54 7.68 1.98 5.33
C PRO A 54 6.86 1.27 4.25
N ALA A 55 5.92 2.00 3.63
CA ALA A 55 5.18 1.52 2.47
C ALA A 55 6.15 1.20 1.32
N ALA A 56 6.11 -0.04 0.83
CA ALA A 56 7.03 -0.48 -0.22
C ALA A 56 6.42 -1.64 -1.02
N LEU A 57 6.71 -1.65 -2.32
CA LEU A 57 6.48 -2.80 -3.18
C LEU A 57 7.72 -3.69 -3.07
N LEU A 58 7.58 -4.85 -2.43
CA LEU A 58 8.71 -5.72 -2.09
C LEU A 58 9.16 -6.61 -3.26
N GLY A 59 8.30 -6.78 -4.25
CA GLY A 59 8.60 -7.53 -5.45
C GLY A 59 7.36 -7.77 -6.30
N SER A 60 7.58 -7.87 -7.60
CA SER A 60 6.60 -8.30 -8.59
C SER A 60 7.12 -9.56 -9.28
N ARG A 61 6.24 -10.54 -9.45
CA ARG A 61 6.41 -11.77 -10.21
C ARG A 61 5.75 -11.66 -11.59
N GLU A 62 5.16 -10.51 -11.90
CA GLU A 62 4.57 -10.20 -13.20
C GLU A 62 5.67 -10.00 -14.24
N VAL A 63 5.56 -10.67 -15.39
CA VAL A 63 6.56 -10.59 -16.47
C VAL A 63 6.70 -9.15 -16.98
N GLY A 64 7.95 -8.67 -17.06
CA GLY A 64 8.24 -7.33 -17.58
C GLY A 64 7.96 -6.18 -16.61
N GLN A 65 7.65 -6.48 -15.33
CA GLN A 65 7.41 -5.45 -14.32
C GLN A 65 8.56 -5.34 -13.34
N ASP A 66 9.14 -4.14 -13.32
CA ASP A 66 10.17 -3.78 -12.36
C ASP A 66 9.54 -3.11 -11.14
N ALA A 67 9.59 -3.78 -10.00
CA ALA A 67 9.12 -3.24 -8.74
C ALA A 67 9.88 -1.96 -8.35
N ALA A 68 11.14 -1.82 -8.79
CA ALA A 68 11.96 -0.64 -8.54
C ALA A 68 11.53 0.59 -9.33
N ARG A 69 10.49 0.50 -10.18
CA ARG A 69 9.84 1.67 -10.83
C ARG A 69 8.69 2.25 -10.03
N TRP A 70 8.24 1.56 -8.99
CA TRP A 70 7.12 1.99 -8.16
C TRP A 70 7.58 2.49 -6.78
N SER A 71 7.03 3.63 -6.38
CA SER A 71 7.07 4.11 -5.00
C SER A 71 5.69 3.94 -4.36
N LEU A 72 5.68 3.52 -3.10
CA LEU A 72 4.49 3.51 -2.26
C LEU A 72 4.67 4.48 -1.09
N TYR A 73 3.60 5.17 -0.72
CA TYR A 73 3.57 6.08 0.41
C TYR A 73 2.31 5.84 1.24
N ASP A 74 2.43 5.86 2.56
CA ASP A 74 1.26 5.86 3.45
C ASP A 74 0.65 7.27 3.50
N LEU A 75 -0.68 7.31 3.52
CA LEU A 75 -1.48 8.52 3.69
C LEU A 75 -2.27 8.40 5.00
N SER A 76 -2.40 9.49 5.74
CA SER A 76 -3.13 9.54 7.01
C SER A 76 -4.35 10.47 6.91
N PRO A 77 -5.47 9.99 6.32
CA PRO A 77 -6.68 10.81 6.16
C PRO A 77 -7.46 11.00 7.48
N GLY A 78 -7.16 10.22 8.51
CA GLY A 78 -7.78 10.29 9.84
C GLY A 78 -7.32 9.13 10.74
N LEU A 79 -7.67 9.17 12.03
CA LEU A 79 -7.18 8.22 13.04
C LEU A 79 -7.59 6.76 12.76
N GLU A 80 -8.74 6.53 12.15
CA GLU A 80 -9.31 5.19 11.96
C GLU A 80 -9.22 4.68 10.51
N TYR A 81 -8.53 5.44 9.64
CA TYR A 81 -8.43 5.14 8.22
C TYR A 81 -6.99 4.96 7.79
N LYS A 82 -6.75 3.93 6.97
CA LYS A 82 -5.50 3.76 6.23
C LYS A 82 -5.72 4.12 4.77
N ALA A 83 -4.72 4.75 4.18
CA ALA A 83 -4.69 5.01 2.75
C ALA A 83 -3.24 4.90 2.26
N ALA A 84 -3.08 4.64 0.97
CA ALA A 84 -1.78 4.57 0.34
C ALA A 84 -1.81 5.21 -1.05
N LEU A 85 -0.68 5.76 -1.46
CA LEU A 85 -0.43 6.26 -2.81
C LEU A 85 0.60 5.35 -3.49
N ALA A 86 0.33 4.96 -4.74
CA ALA A 86 1.28 4.29 -5.60
C ALA A 86 1.59 5.15 -6.82
N ILE A 87 2.86 5.26 -7.20
CA ILE A 87 3.30 6.05 -8.34
C ILE A 87 4.51 5.42 -9.03
N ALA A 88 4.52 5.45 -10.36
CA ALA A 88 5.61 4.92 -11.18
C ALA A 88 6.75 5.94 -11.34
N ALA A 89 7.36 6.39 -10.23
CA ALA A 89 8.46 7.35 -10.22
C ALA A 89 9.26 7.31 -8.90
N HIS A 90 10.50 7.81 -8.94
CA HIS A 90 11.40 7.90 -7.79
C HIS A 90 12.31 9.13 -7.82
N PRO A 91 12.67 9.68 -6.64
CA PRO A 91 11.81 9.94 -5.48
C PRO A 91 10.97 11.22 -5.70
N LEU A 92 9.83 11.31 -5.02
CA LEU A 92 8.96 12.49 -5.12
C LEU A 92 8.80 13.17 -3.77
N ARG A 93 8.77 14.50 -3.79
CA ARG A 93 8.38 15.30 -2.63
C ARG A 93 6.86 15.32 -2.56
N LEU A 94 6.29 14.70 -1.54
CA LEU A 94 4.86 14.80 -1.28
C LEU A 94 4.56 16.05 -0.45
N THR A 95 3.55 16.78 -0.88
CA THR A 95 2.96 17.91 -0.14
C THR A 95 1.49 17.61 0.06
N PHE A 96 1.00 17.86 1.27
CA PHE A 96 -0.37 17.58 1.67
C PHE A 96 -1.08 18.90 1.97
N TRP A 97 -2.34 18.98 1.57
CA TRP A 97 -3.21 20.12 1.85
C TRP A 97 -4.49 19.61 2.49
N GLN A 98 -4.99 20.34 3.47
CA GLN A 98 -6.29 20.07 4.07
C GLN A 98 -7.31 20.99 3.40
N TRP A 99 -8.35 20.39 2.83
CA TRP A 99 -9.46 21.18 2.31
C TRP A 99 -10.23 21.78 3.50
N PRO A 100 -10.50 23.09 3.51
CA PRO A 100 -11.29 23.68 4.59
C PRO A 100 -12.71 23.12 4.54
N GLU A 101 -13.25 22.72 5.69
CA GLU A 101 -14.67 22.38 5.74
C GLU A 101 -15.49 23.63 5.38
N PRO A 102 -16.57 23.50 4.58
CA PRO A 102 -17.50 24.61 4.38
C PRO A 102 -18.03 25.07 5.75
N GLU A 103 -18.03 26.37 6.00
CA GLU A 103 -18.75 26.93 7.15
C GLU A 103 -20.21 26.48 7.07
N ALA A 104 -20.72 25.91 8.17
CA ALA A 104 -22.07 25.36 8.28
C ALA A 104 -23.16 26.43 8.24
#